data_AF-A0A2N2F721-F1
#
_entry.id   AF-A0A2N2F721-F1
#
_cell.length_a   1.000
_cell.length_b   1.000
_cell.length_c   1.000
_cell.angle_alpha   90.00
_cell.angle_beta   90.00
_cell.angle_gamma   90.00
#
_symmetry.space_group_name_H-M   'P 1'
#
loop_
_entity.id
_entity.type
_entity.pdbx_description
1 polymer ?
#
loop_
_entity_poly.entity_id
_entity_poly.type
_entity_poly.pdbx_seq_one_letter_code
_entity_poly.pdbx_strand_id
1 'polypeptide(L)'
;MKYMNNLLISVIAIAIITLLVLGASMNQITTNILTASVPYVVFAIFVAGFIYRIVKWASSPVPFRIPTTCGQEKSLPWITNNPVENPAGVLGVVVRMAQEILLFRSLFRNTDVKIIGGRPVYDGAKWLWFFGLLFHVSLLIVVLRHLRFFTEPVISCVGMLSALDGFLEIGVPALYLSDVALLAGFTFLFLRRVIIPQLRYISLFTDYFALLLIAGVAVTG
;
A
#
# COMPACT_ATOMS: atom_id res chain seq x y z
N MET A 1 16.50 -8.02 21.31
CA MET A 1 16.82 -6.58 21.47
C MET A 1 17.05 -5.83 20.16
N LYS A 2 17.86 -6.34 19.21
CA LYS A 2 18.21 -5.62 17.96
C LYS A 2 17.01 -5.16 17.08
N TYR A 3 15.86 -5.83 17.15
CA TYR A 3 14.68 -5.56 16.30
C TYR A 3 13.69 -4.54 16.88
N MET A 4 13.67 -4.35 18.21
CA MET A 4 12.93 -3.23 18.81
C MET A 4 13.51 -1.88 18.35
N ASN A 5 14.81 -1.89 18.01
CA ASN A 5 15.52 -0.70 17.56
C ASN A 5 14.96 -0.17 16.25
N ASN A 6 14.56 -0.98 15.27
CA ASN A 6 14.08 -0.45 13.98
C ASN A 6 12.82 0.39 14.15
N LEU A 7 11.82 -0.12 14.88
CA LEU A 7 10.59 0.62 15.18
C LEU A 7 10.88 1.89 15.99
N LEU A 8 11.70 1.77 17.04
CA LEU A 8 12.08 2.90 17.87
C LEU A 8 12.81 3.99 17.06
N ILE A 9 13.76 3.60 16.21
CA ILE A 9 14.49 4.51 15.32
C ILE A 9 13.52 5.18 14.35
N SER A 10 12.51 4.48 13.82
CA SER A 10 11.48 5.09 12.97
C SER A 10 10.64 6.13 13.70
N VAL A 11 10.22 5.84 14.93
CA VAL A 11 9.47 6.81 15.77
C VAL A 11 10.34 8.03 16.07
N ILE A 12 11.59 7.81 16.49
CA ILE A 12 12.55 8.90 16.77
C ILE A 12 12.81 9.73 15.51
N ALA A 13 13.00 9.10 14.35
CA ALA A 13 13.23 9.81 13.10
C ALA A 13 12.05 10.73 12.74
N ILE A 14 10.81 10.23 12.87
CA ILE A 14 9.60 11.03 12.64
C ILE A 14 9.49 12.16 13.67
N ALA A 15 9.77 11.89 14.95
CA ALA A 15 9.77 12.90 16.01
C ALA A 15 10.82 14.00 15.75
N ILE A 16 12.03 13.64 15.31
CA ILE A 16 13.07 14.60 14.96
C ILE A 16 12.63 15.46 13.77
N ILE A 17 12.11 14.84 12.69
CA ILE A 17 11.64 15.57 11.51
C ILE A 17 10.52 16.55 11.87
N THR A 18 9.55 16.10 12.68
CA THR A 18 8.43 16.96 13.11
C THR A 18 8.90 18.12 14.00
N LEU A 19 9.81 17.87 14.96
CA LEU A 19 10.39 18.93 15.78
C LEU A 19 11.20 19.95 14.95
N LEU A 20 11.98 19.48 13.97
CA LEU A 20 12.73 20.37 13.07
C LEU A 20 11.79 21.26 12.24
N VAL A 21 10.70 20.69 11.72
CA VAL A 21 9.68 21.44 10.97
C VAL A 21 8.96 22.45 11.87
N LEU A 22 8.62 22.07 13.10
CA LEU A 22 8.02 22.98 14.08
C LEU A 22 8.95 24.13 14.44
N GLY A 23 10.25 23.88 14.61
CA GLY A 23 11.23 24.95 14.84
C GLY A 23 11.36 25.88 13.63
N ALA A 24 11.39 25.31 12.43
CA ALA A 24 11.45 26.07 11.19
C ALA A 24 10.19 26.90 10.91
N SER A 25 9.02 26.49 11.41
CA SER A 25 7.77 27.24 11.22
C SER A 25 7.66 28.50 12.10
N MET A 26 8.52 28.65 13.11
CA MET A 26 8.53 29.82 14.01
C MET A 26 9.15 31.08 13.39
N ASN A 27 9.84 30.97 12.25
CA ASN A 27 10.46 32.10 11.56
C ASN A 27 9.87 32.23 10.15
N GLN A 28 9.39 33.43 9.81
CA GLN A 28 8.71 33.70 8.54
C GLN A 28 9.56 33.35 7.31
N ILE A 29 10.88 33.60 7.36
CA ILE A 29 11.79 33.31 6.24
C ILE A 29 11.87 31.79 6.01
N THR A 30 12.07 31.03 7.09
CA THR A 30 12.15 29.56 7.00
C THR A 30 10.82 28.93 6.65
N THR A 31 9.70 29.48 7.14
CA THR A 31 8.35 29.08 6.72
C THR A 31 8.14 29.28 5.23
N ASN A 32 8.50 30.45 4.69
CA ASN A 32 8.38 30.71 3.25
C ASN A 32 9.21 29.73 2.42
N ILE A 33 10.44 29.41 2.83
CA ILE A 33 11.28 28.40 2.15
C ILE A 33 10.61 27.02 2.22
N LEU A 34 10.10 26.64 3.39
CA LEU A 34 9.46 25.35 3.62
C LEU A 34 8.18 25.16 2.81
N THR A 35 7.37 26.20 2.65
CA THR A 35 6.09 26.11 1.93
C THR A 35 6.24 26.38 0.44
N ALA A 36 7.17 27.23 0.03
CA ALA A 36 7.33 27.59 -1.38
C ALA A 36 8.38 26.76 -2.10
N SER A 37 9.56 26.50 -1.52
CA SER A 37 10.68 25.89 -2.26
C SER A 37 10.82 24.39 -2.03
N VAL A 38 10.71 23.96 -0.77
CA VAL A 38 10.90 22.56 -0.38
C VAL A 38 9.98 21.59 -1.13
N PRO A 39 8.69 21.87 -1.38
CA PRO A 39 7.81 20.92 -2.09
C PRO A 39 8.29 20.62 -3.51
N TYR A 40 8.81 21.61 -4.24
CA TYR A 40 9.35 21.41 -5.58
C TYR A 40 10.62 20.56 -5.57
N VAL A 41 11.52 20.81 -4.59
CA VAL A 41 12.74 20.01 -4.43
C VAL A 41 12.40 18.57 -4.06
N VAL A 42 11.50 18.36 -3.11
CA VAL A 42 11.03 17.02 -2.71
C VAL A 42 10.38 16.29 -3.88
N PHE A 43 9.53 16.97 -4.64
CA PHE A 43 8.89 16.40 -5.82
C PHE A 43 9.90 16.01 -6.90
N ALA A 44 10.89 16.87 -7.19
CA ALA A 44 11.95 16.56 -8.15
C ALA A 44 12.78 15.33 -7.72
N ILE A 45 13.17 15.27 -6.44
CA ILE A 45 13.88 14.11 -5.88
C ILE A 45 13.02 12.85 -5.97
N PHE A 46 11.73 12.93 -5.65
CA PHE A 46 10.80 11.80 -5.73
C PHE A 46 10.70 11.28 -7.17
N VAL A 47 10.43 12.15 -8.15
CA VAL A 47 10.29 11.75 -9.55
C VAL A 47 11.59 11.18 -10.11
N ALA A 48 12.72 11.85 -9.91
CA ALA A 48 14.02 11.39 -10.38
C ALA A 48 14.41 10.05 -9.74
N GLY A 49 14.22 9.91 -8.42
CA GLY A 49 14.49 8.68 -7.70
C GLY A 49 13.57 7.53 -8.11
N PHE A 50 12.30 7.81 -8.37
CA PHE A 50 11.33 6.83 -8.85
C PHE A 50 11.71 6.31 -10.25
N ILE A 51 11.99 7.21 -11.19
CA ILE A 51 12.46 6.85 -12.54
C ILE A 51 13.75 6.04 -12.45
N TYR A 52 14.72 6.49 -11.66
CA TYR A 52 15.98 5.76 -11.47
C TYR A 52 15.75 4.33 -10.98
N ARG A 53 14.86 4.13 -10.00
CA ARG A 53 14.53 2.78 -9.49
C ARG A 53 13.84 1.92 -10.53
N ILE A 54 12.92 2.48 -11.32
CA ILE A 54 12.25 1.75 -12.42
C ILE A 54 13.27 1.30 -13.46
N VAL A 55 14.12 2.21 -13.93
CA VAL A 55 15.14 1.91 -14.95
C VAL A 55 16.10 0.83 -14.42
N LYS A 56 16.59 0.99 -13.19
CA LYS A 56 17.47 0.00 -12.56
C LYS A 56 16.83 -1.40 -12.47
N TRP A 57 15.55 -1.47 -12.11
CA TRP A 57 14.82 -2.74 -12.07
C TRP A 57 14.61 -3.31 -13.47
N ALA A 58 14.21 -2.50 -14.44
CA ALA A 58 13.98 -2.92 -15.83
C ALA A 58 15.26 -3.40 -16.53
N SER A 59 16.41 -2.81 -16.19
CA SER A 59 17.73 -3.22 -16.71
C SER A 59 18.31 -4.46 -16.01
N SER A 60 17.69 -4.96 -14.94
CA SER A 60 18.18 -6.15 -14.24
C SER A 60 17.92 -7.39 -15.10
N PRO A 61 18.95 -8.13 -15.55
CA PRO A 61 18.76 -9.30 -16.40
C PRO A 61 18.01 -10.38 -15.63
N VAL A 62 16.96 -10.94 -16.26
CA VAL A 62 16.23 -12.10 -15.74
C VAL A 62 16.76 -13.34 -16.47
N PRO A 63 17.71 -14.10 -15.87
CA PRO A 63 18.44 -15.14 -16.58
C PRO A 63 17.55 -16.30 -17.04
N PHE A 64 16.40 -16.53 -16.39
CA PHE A 64 15.44 -17.55 -16.77
C PHE A 64 14.01 -17.05 -16.66
N ARG A 65 13.25 -17.18 -17.77
CA ARG A 65 11.79 -17.03 -17.75
C ARG A 65 11.18 -18.36 -17.30
N ILE A 66 11.07 -18.56 -15.98
CA ILE A 66 10.35 -19.70 -15.41
C ILE A 66 8.96 -19.20 -15.04
N PRO A 67 7.94 -19.32 -15.91
CA PRO A 67 6.57 -18.99 -15.52
C PRO A 67 6.11 -20.02 -14.50
N THR A 68 5.85 -19.58 -13.26
CA THR A 68 5.10 -20.37 -12.29
C THR A 68 3.65 -20.38 -12.73
N THR A 69 3.27 -21.38 -13.55
CA THR A 69 1.89 -21.54 -14.02
C THR A 69 1.08 -22.27 -12.95
N CYS A 70 0.01 -21.64 -12.47
CA CYS A 70 -0.89 -22.22 -11.47
C CYS A 70 -2.10 -22.93 -12.12
N GLY A 71 -2.01 -23.22 -13.42
CA GLY A 71 -3.12 -23.71 -14.24
C GLY A 71 -2.66 -24.53 -15.44
N GLN A 72 -3.60 -25.29 -16.01
CA GLN A 72 -3.33 -26.24 -17.06
C GLN A 72 -3.06 -25.54 -18.40
N GLU A 73 -2.03 -26.00 -19.10
CA GLU A 73 -1.55 -25.44 -20.35
C GLU A 73 -2.52 -25.73 -21.50
N LYS A 74 -2.59 -24.82 -22.48
CA LYS A 74 -3.42 -24.97 -23.69
C LYS A 74 -2.98 -26.13 -24.61
N SER A 75 -1.79 -26.67 -24.39
CA SER A 75 -1.15 -27.67 -25.26
C SER A 75 -1.96 -28.97 -25.43
N LEU A 76 -2.80 -29.33 -24.45
CA LEU A 76 -3.59 -30.57 -24.45
C LEU A 76 -5.09 -30.28 -24.63
N PRO A 77 -5.71 -30.59 -25.80
CA PRO A 77 -7.09 -30.20 -26.11
C PRO A 77 -8.16 -30.95 -25.30
N TRP A 78 -7.82 -32.07 -24.66
CA TRP A 78 -8.73 -32.84 -23.80
C TRP A 78 -8.77 -32.35 -22.35
N ILE A 79 -7.95 -31.36 -22.00
CA ILE A 79 -7.87 -30.80 -20.65
C ILE A 79 -8.43 -29.38 -20.65
N THR A 80 -9.36 -29.08 -19.75
CA THR A 80 -9.94 -27.74 -19.61
C THR A 80 -8.86 -26.73 -19.26
N ASN A 81 -8.66 -25.73 -20.13
CA ASN A 81 -7.68 -24.69 -19.91
C ASN A 81 -8.14 -23.70 -18.84
N ASN A 82 -7.19 -23.09 -18.12
CA ASN A 82 -7.47 -21.95 -17.26
C ASN A 82 -6.66 -20.74 -17.75
N PRO A 83 -7.23 -19.90 -18.63
CA PRO A 83 -6.51 -18.82 -19.29
C PRO A 83 -6.11 -17.67 -18.35
N VAL A 84 -6.67 -17.64 -17.13
CA VAL A 84 -6.33 -16.62 -16.12
C VAL A 84 -5.13 -17.08 -15.28
N GLU A 85 -5.05 -18.37 -14.96
CA GLU A 85 -3.91 -18.94 -14.22
C GLU A 85 -2.69 -19.22 -15.09
N ASN A 86 -2.94 -19.67 -16.32
CA ASN A 86 -1.93 -19.98 -17.31
C ASN A 86 -2.24 -19.24 -18.61
N PRO A 87 -1.95 -17.92 -18.67
CA PRO A 87 -2.31 -17.09 -19.80
C PRO A 87 -1.51 -17.46 -21.04
N ALA A 88 -2.21 -17.97 -22.06
CA ALA A 88 -1.63 -18.27 -23.37
C ALA A 88 -1.56 -17.04 -24.32
N GLY A 89 -2.01 -15.87 -23.87
CA GLY A 89 -2.07 -14.66 -24.67
C GLY A 89 -2.16 -13.39 -23.82
N VAL A 90 -1.98 -12.24 -24.46
CA VAL A 90 -1.86 -10.93 -23.81
C VAL A 90 -3.08 -10.62 -22.94
N LEU A 91 -4.30 -10.85 -23.42
CA LEU A 91 -5.52 -10.59 -22.66
C LEU A 91 -5.58 -11.38 -21.34
N GLY A 92 -5.17 -12.65 -21.36
CA GLY A 92 -5.10 -13.47 -20.14
C GLY A 92 -4.09 -12.91 -19.13
N VAL A 93 -2.95 -12.40 -19.62
CA VAL A 93 -1.94 -11.74 -18.76
C VAL A 93 -2.53 -10.47 -18.14
N VAL A 94 -3.22 -9.64 -18.93
CA VAL A 94 -3.84 -8.40 -18.41
C VAL A 94 -4.87 -8.72 -17.33
N VAL A 95 -5.76 -9.69 -17.56
CA VAL A 95 -6.78 -10.09 -16.58
C VAL A 95 -6.13 -10.66 -15.32
N ARG A 96 -5.12 -11.54 -15.46
CA ARG A 96 -4.36 -12.07 -14.32
C ARG A 96 -3.73 -10.96 -13.50
N MET A 97 -3.02 -10.04 -14.15
CA MET A 97 -2.36 -8.91 -13.49
C MET A 97 -3.36 -7.98 -12.82
N ALA A 98 -4.50 -7.69 -13.46
CA ALA A 98 -5.55 -6.88 -12.88
C ALA A 98 -6.12 -7.51 -11.60
N GLN A 99 -6.34 -8.82 -11.58
CA GLN A 99 -6.79 -9.53 -10.38
C GLN A 99 -5.74 -9.54 -9.25
N GLU A 100 -4.46 -9.64 -9.59
CA GLU A 100 -3.39 -9.55 -8.58
C GLU A 100 -3.26 -8.15 -8.01
N ILE A 101 -3.37 -7.11 -8.84
CA ILE A 101 -3.21 -5.71 -8.40
C ILE A 101 -4.45 -5.24 -7.62
N LEU A 102 -5.65 -5.51 -8.14
CA LEU A 102 -6.89 -4.97 -7.58
C LEU A 102 -7.49 -5.84 -6.48
N LEU A 103 -7.29 -7.16 -6.53
CA LEU A 103 -7.96 -8.10 -5.63
C LEU A 103 -6.99 -8.98 -4.84
N PHE A 104 -5.66 -8.81 -4.97
CA PHE A 104 -4.66 -9.66 -4.30
C PHE A 104 -5.00 -11.15 -4.36
N ARG A 105 -5.38 -11.63 -5.55
CA ARG A 105 -5.98 -12.95 -5.74
C ARG A 105 -5.06 -14.09 -5.27
N SER A 106 -3.75 -14.00 -5.50
CA SER A 106 -2.76 -14.95 -4.98
C SER A 106 -2.76 -15.02 -3.44
N LEU A 107 -2.86 -13.87 -2.77
CA LEU A 107 -2.90 -13.78 -1.32
C LEU A 107 -4.18 -14.39 -0.74
N PHE A 108 -5.32 -14.21 -1.41
CA PHE A 108 -6.59 -14.82 -1.00
C PHE A 108 -6.51 -16.36 -0.98
N ARG A 109 -5.77 -16.94 -1.92
CA ARG A 109 -5.60 -18.39 -2.07
C ARG A 109 -4.42 -18.93 -1.28
N ASN A 110 -3.67 -18.07 -0.60
CA ASN A 110 -2.56 -18.48 0.24
C ASN A 110 -3.09 -19.28 1.44
N THR A 111 -2.86 -20.59 1.39
CA THR A 111 -3.35 -21.56 2.36
C THR A 111 -2.15 -22.22 3.01
N ASP A 112 -2.05 -22.11 4.32
CA ASP A 112 -1.04 -22.75 5.15
C ASP A 112 -1.57 -24.10 5.64
N VAL A 113 -0.70 -25.11 5.70
CA VAL A 113 -1.07 -26.47 6.14
C VAL A 113 -0.45 -26.72 7.50
N LYS A 114 -1.29 -26.88 8.52
CA LYS A 114 -0.89 -27.19 9.90
C LYS A 114 -1.38 -28.58 10.26
N ILE A 115 -0.53 -29.43 10.81
CA ILE A 115 -0.95 -30.74 11.31
C ILE A 115 -1.39 -30.58 12.76
N ILE A 116 -2.69 -30.73 13.02
CA ILE A 116 -3.27 -30.65 14.36
C ILE A 116 -3.90 -32.00 14.68
N GLY A 117 -3.43 -32.68 15.72
CA GLY A 117 -3.94 -34.00 16.12
C GLY A 117 -3.78 -35.07 15.03
N GLY A 118 -2.71 -35.01 14.24
CA GLY A 118 -2.44 -35.96 13.15
C GLY A 118 -3.27 -35.74 11.88
N ARG A 119 -4.08 -34.67 11.80
CA ARG A 119 -4.84 -34.31 10.60
C ARG A 119 -4.32 -33.00 9.99
N PRO A 120 -4.21 -32.90 8.65
CA PRO A 120 -3.89 -31.64 8.01
C PRO A 120 -5.08 -30.67 8.10
N VAL A 121 -4.84 -29.51 8.72
CA VAL A 121 -5.77 -28.38 8.80
C VAL A 121 -5.24 -27.27 7.90
N TYR A 122 -6.11 -26.76 7.04
CA TYR A 122 -5.80 -25.72 6.07
C TYR A 122 -6.27 -24.37 6.59
N ASP A 123 -5.33 -23.47 6.89
CA ASP A 123 -5.59 -22.13 7.40
C ASP A 123 -5.30 -21.10 6.30
N GLY A 124 -6.27 -20.27 5.95
CA GLY A 124 -6.15 -19.32 4.84
C GLY A 124 -5.76 -17.93 5.33
N ALA A 125 -4.95 -17.20 4.57
CA ALA A 125 -4.56 -15.81 4.86
C ALA A 125 -5.70 -14.79 4.62
N LYS A 126 -6.97 -15.17 4.84
CA LYS A 126 -8.17 -14.37 4.51
C LYS A 126 -8.24 -13.03 5.25
N TRP A 127 -7.85 -13.01 6.52
CA TRP A 127 -7.79 -11.77 7.30
C TRP A 127 -6.72 -10.80 6.77
N LEU A 128 -5.55 -11.33 6.42
CA LEU A 128 -4.48 -10.54 5.81
C LEU A 128 -4.91 -10.00 4.44
N TRP A 129 -5.60 -10.83 3.66
CA TRP A 129 -6.19 -10.41 2.38
C TRP A 129 -7.19 -9.28 2.57
N PHE A 130 -8.16 -9.44 3.47
CA PHE A 130 -9.24 -8.46 3.69
C PHE A 130 -8.68 -7.11 4.16
N PHE A 131 -7.89 -7.08 5.23
CA PHE A 131 -7.32 -5.82 5.74
C PHE A 131 -6.24 -5.23 4.82
N GLY A 132 -5.53 -6.08 4.08
CA GLY A 132 -4.62 -5.66 3.01
C GLY A 132 -5.36 -4.90 1.91
N LEU A 133 -6.46 -5.48 1.42
CA LEU A 133 -7.30 -4.86 0.39
C LEU A 133 -7.99 -3.59 0.93
N LEU A 134 -8.55 -3.65 2.14
CA LEU A 134 -9.19 -2.52 2.81
C LEU A 134 -8.24 -1.31 2.90
N PHE A 135 -7.00 -1.53 3.32
CA PHE A 135 -5.98 -0.48 3.39
C PHE A 135 -5.70 0.14 2.01
N HIS A 136 -5.45 -0.68 0.98
CA HIS A 136 -5.06 -0.17 -0.34
C HIS A 136 -6.22 0.52 -1.08
N VAL A 137 -7.43 -0.03 -1.02
CA VAL A 137 -8.62 0.57 -1.65
C VAL A 137 -8.96 1.88 -0.97
N SER A 138 -8.90 1.93 0.37
CA SER A 138 -9.13 3.17 1.10
C SER A 138 -8.08 4.23 0.75
N LEU A 139 -6.79 3.85 0.72
CA LEU A 139 -5.71 4.75 0.33
C LEU A 139 -5.91 5.29 -1.10
N LEU A 140 -6.34 4.44 -2.04
CA LEU A 140 -6.65 4.86 -3.41
C LEU A 140 -7.81 5.87 -3.45
N ILE A 141 -8.90 5.61 -2.73
CA ILE A 141 -10.04 6.53 -2.65
C ILE A 141 -9.60 7.88 -2.07
N VAL A 142 -8.82 7.87 -0.99
CA VAL A 142 -8.26 9.08 -0.38
C VAL A 142 -7.42 9.85 -1.40
N VAL A 143 -6.51 9.19 -2.12
CA VAL A 143 -5.69 9.84 -3.17
C VAL A 143 -6.54 10.43 -4.29
N LEU A 144 -7.54 9.70 -4.78
CA LEU A 144 -8.46 10.20 -5.82
C LEU A 144 -9.26 11.40 -5.34
N ARG A 145 -9.69 11.41 -4.06
CA ARG A 145 -10.37 12.55 -3.44
C ARG A 145 -9.45 13.78 -3.36
N HIS A 146 -8.16 13.59 -3.09
CA HIS A 146 -7.18 14.68 -3.05
C HIS A 146 -6.99 15.36 -4.41
N LEU A 147 -7.31 14.71 -5.54
CA LEU A 147 -7.29 15.34 -6.87
C LEU A 147 -8.23 16.55 -6.98
N ARG A 148 -9.23 16.67 -6.10
CA ARG A 148 -10.10 17.85 -6.02
C ARG A 148 -9.33 19.14 -5.77
N PHE A 149 -8.19 19.07 -5.09
CA PHE A 149 -7.35 20.23 -4.78
C PHE A 149 -6.44 20.65 -5.93
N PHE A 150 -6.32 19.82 -6.97
CA PHE A 150 -5.44 20.06 -8.11
C PHE A 150 -6.22 20.41 -9.39
N THR A 151 -7.55 20.39 -9.37
CA THR A 151 -8.40 20.58 -10.55
C THR A 151 -9.46 21.64 -10.30
N GLU A 152 -9.46 22.69 -11.13
CA GLU A 152 -10.47 23.76 -11.11
C GLU A 152 -11.04 23.92 -12.52
N PRO A 153 -12.34 23.58 -12.76
CA PRO A 153 -13.32 23.05 -11.80
C PRO A 153 -13.04 21.60 -11.40
N VAL A 154 -13.57 21.18 -10.25
CA VAL A 154 -13.43 19.79 -9.76
C VAL A 154 -14.04 18.82 -10.75
N ILE A 155 -13.30 17.76 -11.10
CA ILE A 155 -13.78 16.70 -11.99
C ILE A 155 -15.02 16.02 -11.40
N SER A 156 -16.11 15.93 -12.17
CA SER A 156 -17.40 15.39 -11.71
C SER A 156 -17.30 13.98 -11.09
N CYS A 157 -16.42 13.12 -11.61
CA CYS A 157 -16.14 11.79 -11.05
C CYS A 157 -15.59 11.86 -9.61
N VAL A 158 -14.68 12.80 -9.33
CA VAL A 158 -14.11 13.02 -8.00
C VAL A 158 -15.16 13.60 -7.05
N GLY A 159 -16.01 14.50 -7.55
CA GLY A 159 -17.15 15.04 -6.80
C GLY A 159 -18.13 13.95 -6.37
N MET A 160 -18.51 13.05 -7.30
CA MET A 160 -19.39 11.92 -7.00
C MET A 160 -18.76 10.95 -5.99
N LEU A 161 -17.48 10.62 -6.16
CA LEU A 161 -16.75 9.76 -5.22
C LEU A 161 -16.73 10.37 -3.81
N SER A 162 -16.47 11.67 -3.71
CA SER A 162 -16.45 12.38 -2.43
C SER A 162 -17.82 12.39 -1.75
N ALA A 163 -18.90 12.55 -2.52
CA ALA A 163 -20.27 12.51 -1.99
C ALA A 163 -20.65 11.11 -1.48
N LEU A 164 -20.26 10.05 -2.19
CA LEU A 164 -20.52 8.67 -1.77
C LEU A 164 -19.73 8.30 -0.50
N ASP A 165 -18.46 8.70 -0.45
CA ASP A 165 -17.56 8.38 0.68
C ASP A 165 -17.87 9.23 1.92
N GLY A 166 -18.40 10.44 1.71
CA GLY A 166 -18.86 11.37 2.75
C GLY A 166 -20.32 11.19 3.15
N PHE A 167 -21.02 10.16 2.65
CA PHE A 167 -22.48 9.96 2.84
C PHE A 167 -22.93 9.99 4.30
N LEU A 168 -22.07 9.59 5.24
CA LEU A 168 -22.42 9.57 6.66
C LEU A 168 -22.44 10.98 7.29
N GLU A 169 -21.79 11.98 6.67
CA GLU A 169 -21.70 13.39 7.13
C GLU A 169 -21.42 13.54 8.65
N ILE A 170 -20.65 12.62 9.24
CA ILE A 170 -20.38 12.61 10.68
C ILE A 170 -19.26 13.61 10.98
N GLY A 171 -19.59 14.68 11.71
CA GLY A 171 -18.62 15.65 12.23
C GLY A 171 -18.26 16.79 11.28
N VAL A 172 -17.45 17.72 11.78
CA VAL A 172 -16.88 18.85 11.01
C VAL A 172 -15.37 18.88 11.29
N PRO A 173 -14.49 18.60 10.31
CA PRO A 173 -14.78 18.16 8.93
C PRO A 173 -15.50 16.80 8.87
N ALA A 174 -16.21 16.54 7.77
CA ALA A 174 -16.92 15.27 7.59
C ALA A 174 -15.95 14.09 7.62
N LEU A 175 -16.18 13.13 8.53
CA LEU A 175 -15.44 11.88 8.60
C LEU A 175 -15.85 10.99 7.43
N TYR A 176 -14.91 10.72 6.52
CA TYR A 176 -15.14 9.83 5.39
C TYR A 176 -15.00 8.36 5.81
N LEU A 177 -15.80 7.48 5.20
CA LEU A 177 -15.74 6.05 5.47
C LEU A 177 -14.37 5.47 5.11
N SER A 178 -13.77 5.94 4.01
CA SER A 178 -12.43 5.55 3.59
C SER A 178 -11.35 5.88 4.62
N ASP A 179 -11.46 6.98 5.38
CA ASP A 179 -10.46 7.35 6.38
C ASP A 179 -10.49 6.39 7.57
N VAL A 180 -11.70 6.03 8.03
CA VAL A 180 -11.89 5.04 9.09
C VAL A 180 -11.42 3.65 8.63
N ALA A 181 -11.77 3.26 7.40
CA ALA A 181 -11.35 1.99 6.81
C ALA A 181 -9.82 1.92 6.61
N LEU A 182 -9.19 3.04 6.22
CA LEU A 182 -7.74 3.17 6.10
C LEU A 182 -7.06 2.96 7.45
N LEU A 183 -7.53 3.62 8.51
CA LEU A 183 -6.98 3.48 9.86
C LEU A 183 -7.23 2.09 10.46
N ALA A 184 -8.37 1.47 10.18
CA ALA A 184 -8.67 0.10 10.61
C ALA A 184 -7.74 -0.92 9.92
N GLY A 185 -7.60 -0.83 8.59
CA GLY A 185 -6.68 -1.64 7.81
C GLY A 185 -5.22 -1.44 8.24
N PHE A 186 -4.81 -0.19 8.43
CA PHE A 186 -3.49 0.16 8.94
C PHE A 186 -3.22 -0.50 10.30
N THR A 187 -4.13 -0.30 11.27
CA THR A 187 -3.96 -0.80 12.64
C THR A 187 -3.78 -2.32 12.65
N PHE A 188 -4.61 -3.06 11.92
CA PHE A 188 -4.47 -4.50 11.82
C PHE A 188 -3.12 -4.93 11.23
N LEU A 189 -2.72 -4.34 10.10
CA LEU A 189 -1.48 -4.70 9.40
C LEU A 189 -0.23 -4.31 10.21
N PHE A 190 -0.26 -3.16 10.87
CA PHE A 190 0.80 -2.67 11.73
C PHE A 190 0.96 -3.56 12.97
N LEU A 191 -0.14 -3.86 13.67
CA LEU A 191 -0.14 -4.77 14.81
C LEU A 191 0.37 -6.15 14.41
N ARG A 192 -0.07 -6.69 13.27
CA ARG A 192 0.45 -7.96 12.73
C ARG A 192 1.97 -7.92 12.58
N ARG A 193 2.53 -6.85 12.02
CA ARG A 193 3.98 -6.69 11.82
C ARG A 193 4.75 -6.57 13.14
N VAL A 194 4.21 -5.81 14.09
CA VAL A 194 4.87 -5.60 15.38
C VAL A 194 4.74 -6.84 16.26
N ILE A 195 3.58 -7.47 16.37
CA ILE A 195 3.34 -8.57 17.31
C ILE A 195 4.04 -9.86 16.87
N ILE A 196 4.00 -10.22 15.58
CA ILE A 196 4.52 -11.50 15.08
C ILE A 196 6.06 -11.46 15.00
N PRO A 197 6.80 -12.31 15.76
CA PRO A 197 8.26 -12.26 15.83
C PRO A 197 8.96 -12.44 14.47
N GLN A 198 8.44 -13.34 13.62
CA GLN A 198 9.00 -13.62 12.30
C GLN A 198 8.94 -12.38 11.40
N LEU A 199 7.82 -11.64 11.45
CA LEU A 199 7.65 -10.42 10.67
C LEU A 199 8.52 -9.29 11.22
N ARG A 200 8.59 -9.16 12.55
CA ARG A 200 9.46 -8.17 13.19
C ARG A 200 10.93 -8.40 12.85
N TYR A 201 11.34 -9.66 12.71
CA TYR A 201 12.70 -10.05 12.36
C TYR A 201 13.11 -9.59 10.94
N ILE A 202 12.22 -9.76 9.96
CA ILE A 202 12.48 -9.38 8.56
C ILE A 202 12.18 -7.90 8.27
N SER A 203 11.53 -7.19 9.19
CA SER A 203 11.10 -5.79 8.97
C SER A 203 12.26 -4.81 9.06
N LEU A 204 12.37 -3.96 8.05
CA LEU A 204 13.39 -2.92 7.97
C LEU A 204 12.89 -1.60 8.60
N PHE A 205 13.83 -0.70 8.90
CA PHE A 205 13.51 0.66 9.34
C PHE A 205 12.55 1.38 8.37
N THR A 206 12.75 1.21 7.06
CA THR A 206 11.94 1.84 6.02
C THR A 206 10.48 1.39 6.06
N ASP A 207 10.22 0.13 6.47
CA ASP A 207 8.87 -0.42 6.55
C ASP A 207 8.06 0.27 7.65
N TYR A 208 8.67 0.44 8.83
CA TYR A 208 8.03 1.13 9.95
C TYR A 208 7.92 2.62 9.70
N PHE A 209 8.97 3.24 9.15
CA PHE A 209 8.98 4.67 8.85
C PHE A 209 7.85 5.05 7.87
N ALA A 210 7.70 4.33 6.76
CA ALA A 210 6.65 4.61 5.78
C ALA A 210 5.25 4.40 6.35
N LEU A 211 5.03 3.30 7.10
CA LEU A 211 3.74 3.00 7.70
C LEU A 211 3.33 4.06 8.74
N LEU A 212 4.24 4.45 9.63
CA LEU A 212 3.99 5.49 10.63
C LEU A 212 3.74 6.87 9.99
N LEU A 213 4.43 7.19 8.89
CA LEU A 213 4.22 8.44 8.17
C LEU A 213 2.84 8.49 7.50
N ILE A 214 2.40 7.41 6.86
CA ILE A 214 1.04 7.30 6.30
C ILE A 214 -0.01 7.43 7.41
N ALA A 215 0.21 6.76 8.55
CA ALA A 215 -0.71 6.87 9.68
C ALA A 215 -0.75 8.30 10.25
N GLY A 216 0.39 8.97 10.35
CA GLY A 216 0.45 10.38 10.75
C GLY A 216 -0.42 11.25 9.84
N VAL A 217 -0.22 11.14 8.52
CA VAL A 217 -1.03 11.88 7.53
C VAL A 217 -2.52 11.56 7.67
N ALA A 218 -2.88 10.28 7.81
CA ALA A 218 -4.28 9.85 7.93
C ALA A 218 -4.96 10.26 9.24
N VAL A 219 -4.21 10.48 10.32
CA VAL A 219 -4.75 10.97 11.61
C VAL A 219 -4.86 12.49 11.63
N THR A 220 -3.98 13.19 10.92
CA THR A 220 -3.97 14.67 10.90
C THR A 220 -4.83 15.30 9.82
N GLY A 221 -5.10 14.57 8.73
CA GLY A 221 -5.88 15.03 7.59
C GLY A 221 -7.37 14.87 7.81
#